data_AF-A0A2N3WBX2-F1
#
_entry.id   AF-A0A2N3WBX2-F1
#
_cell.length_a   1.000
_cell.length_b   1.000
_cell.length_c   1.000
_cell.angle_alpha   90.00
_cell.angle_beta   90.00
_cell.angle_gamma   90.00
#
_symmetry.space_group_name_H-M   'P 1'
#
loop_
_entity.id
_entity.type
_entity.pdbx_description
1 polymer ?
#
loop_
_entity_poly.entity_id
_entity_poly.type
_entity_poly.pdbx_seq_one_letter_code
_entity_poly.pdbx_strand_id
1 'polypeptide(L)'
;MKHWASCERAGSQRCACKMCMGAKHGWTGAVALAKDNTPHRRDDLRDAADERWRAAWVGHRPENRRISYPKKSAAIISVVADIVDWLAADYEIHGRSTDSRRSSGERAAEHVETAGPDDLAAQSAASGQSSLQASALGDTAARPPAAKESSRVAAGPGEPPRLSLVDQVEELGNALTNVVLRDIERAHHGPIPDTTKVALADHFWCDLLAQLAHVLSEGVTTVERLTGKVPELVTQLVLESRREADRLPLEEFVVRTAVNSLWKHLTVLMPFGWLVLVKRMVPIVRVLAVLMCKAPERHEAVVRYCVDPLAGQLREETKRRLLKVLGNWLTGLEGHDDEAA
;
A
#
# COMPACT_ATOMS: atom_id res chain seq x y z
N MET A 1 -20.64 -8.97 -9.25
CA MET A 1 -20.05 -8.70 -10.60
C MET A 1 -18.55 -8.97 -10.52
N LYS A 2 -17.89 -9.48 -11.58
CA LYS A 2 -16.45 -9.77 -11.52
C LYS A 2 -15.62 -8.50 -11.70
N HIS A 3 -14.71 -8.22 -10.76
CA HIS A 3 -13.60 -7.29 -11.00
C HIS A 3 -12.59 -7.97 -11.93
N TRP A 4 -11.92 -7.21 -12.79
CA TRP A 4 -10.86 -7.75 -13.64
C TRP A 4 -9.54 -7.73 -12.86
N ALA A 5 -8.98 -8.90 -12.56
CA ALA A 5 -7.70 -9.07 -11.85
C ALA A 5 -6.47 -8.47 -12.60
N SER A 6 -6.69 -7.94 -13.81
CA SER A 6 -5.74 -7.08 -14.51
C SER A 6 -5.63 -5.68 -13.88
N CYS A 7 -6.69 -5.14 -13.26
CA CYS A 7 -6.68 -3.81 -12.63
C CYS A 7 -5.78 -3.76 -11.39
N GLU A 8 -5.81 -4.83 -10.60
CA GLU A 8 -5.05 -5.00 -9.35
C GLU A 8 -3.53 -5.10 -9.57
N ARG A 9 -3.12 -5.41 -10.81
CA ARG A 9 -1.72 -5.51 -11.27
C ARG A 9 -1.46 -4.62 -12.50
N ALA A 10 -2.30 -3.61 -12.73
CA ALA A 10 -2.20 -2.77 -13.91
C ALA A 10 -1.03 -1.78 -13.79
N GLY A 11 0.00 -1.96 -14.62
CA GLY A 11 1.03 -0.95 -14.90
C GLY A 11 0.69 -0.06 -16.10
N SER A 12 -0.60 0.05 -16.46
CA SER A 12 -1.03 0.78 -17.65
C SER A 12 -1.37 2.24 -17.34
N GLN A 13 -0.76 3.18 -18.06
CA GLN A 13 -0.95 4.64 -17.94
C GLN A 13 -2.42 5.12 -18.05
N ARG A 14 -3.32 4.26 -18.52
CA ARG A 14 -4.76 4.49 -18.60
C ARG A 14 -5.48 3.37 -17.87
N CYS A 15 -6.59 3.71 -17.20
CA CYS A 15 -7.55 2.76 -16.67
C CYS A 15 -8.96 3.19 -17.08
N ALA A 16 -9.70 2.32 -17.75
CA ALA A 16 -11.11 2.52 -18.10
C ALA A 16 -12.06 1.68 -17.23
N CYS A 17 -11.60 1.23 -16.05
CA CYS A 17 -12.36 0.33 -15.20
C CYS A 17 -13.50 1.06 -14.48
N LYS A 18 -14.68 1.05 -15.10
CA LYS A 18 -15.93 1.58 -14.54
C LYS A 18 -16.36 0.92 -13.21
N MET A 19 -15.84 -0.27 -12.89
CA MET A 19 -16.21 -1.02 -11.67
C MET A 19 -15.52 -0.53 -10.40
N CYS A 20 -14.21 -0.24 -10.46
CA CYS A 20 -13.47 0.30 -9.30
C CYS A 20 -13.14 1.79 -9.45
N MET A 21 -13.50 2.41 -10.58
CA MET A 21 -13.28 3.82 -10.90
C MET A 21 -11.82 4.25 -10.66
N GLY A 22 -10.88 3.33 -10.91
CA GLY A 22 -9.44 3.51 -10.67
C GLY A 22 -8.95 3.31 -9.23
N ALA A 23 -9.83 3.12 -8.24
CA ALA A 23 -9.48 3.03 -6.82
C ALA A 23 -8.73 1.73 -6.41
N LYS A 24 -8.69 0.71 -7.28
CA LYS A 24 -7.89 -0.53 -7.11
C LYS A 24 -6.71 -0.65 -8.07
N HIS A 25 -6.26 0.45 -8.66
CA HIS A 25 -5.16 0.43 -9.62
C HIS A 25 -3.81 0.33 -8.90
N GLY A 26 -2.97 -0.64 -9.29
CA GLY A 26 -1.58 -0.79 -8.85
C GLY A 26 -1.36 -1.27 -7.41
N TRP A 27 -1.89 -0.54 -6.43
CA TRP A 27 -1.54 -0.68 -5.01
C TRP A 27 -1.77 -2.07 -4.42
N THR A 28 -2.84 -2.77 -4.80
CA THR A 28 -3.15 -4.12 -4.33
C THR A 28 -2.07 -5.13 -4.72
N GLY A 29 -1.50 -5.00 -5.92
CA GLY A 29 -0.41 -5.86 -6.40
C GLY A 29 0.90 -5.57 -5.68
N ALA A 30 1.17 -4.31 -5.33
CA ALA A 30 2.34 -3.89 -4.56
C ALA A 30 2.26 -4.35 -3.10
N VAL A 31 1.10 -4.19 -2.44
CA VAL A 31 0.82 -4.71 -1.09
C VAL A 31 1.00 -6.23 -1.04
N ALA A 32 0.40 -6.96 -1.98
CA ALA A 32 0.52 -8.41 -2.04
C ALA A 32 1.95 -8.91 -2.33
N LEU A 33 2.78 -8.08 -2.98
CA LEU A 33 4.19 -8.38 -3.26
C LEU A 33 5.12 -8.02 -2.08
N ALA A 34 4.78 -6.99 -1.32
CA ALA A 34 5.47 -6.65 -0.07
C ALA A 34 5.21 -7.70 1.03
N LYS A 35 3.97 -8.23 1.10
CA LYS A 35 3.61 -9.32 2.03
C LYS A 35 4.09 -10.71 1.60
N ASP A 36 4.58 -10.88 0.37
CA ASP A 36 5.11 -12.16 -0.11
C ASP A 36 6.42 -12.51 0.63
N ASN A 37 6.48 -13.74 1.17
CA ASN A 37 7.67 -14.24 1.87
C ASN A 37 8.76 -14.75 0.93
N THR A 38 8.57 -14.65 -0.39
CA THR A 38 9.49 -15.09 -1.44
C THR A 38 10.21 -13.89 -2.08
N PRO A 39 11.49 -13.61 -1.76
CA PRO A 39 12.19 -12.42 -2.25
C PRO A 39 12.25 -12.30 -3.77
N HIS A 40 12.38 -13.44 -4.48
CA HIS A 40 12.50 -13.54 -5.94
C HIS A 40 11.51 -12.64 -6.70
N ARG A 41 10.26 -12.50 -6.23
CA ARG A 41 9.25 -11.70 -6.93
C ARG A 41 9.46 -10.19 -6.79
N ARG A 42 10.19 -9.74 -5.77
CA ARG A 42 10.68 -8.37 -5.61
C ARG A 42 11.97 -8.16 -6.40
N ASP A 43 12.83 -9.16 -6.46
CA ASP A 43 14.02 -9.18 -7.32
C ASP A 43 13.61 -9.08 -8.81
N ASP A 44 12.59 -9.82 -9.26
CA ASP A 44 11.97 -9.71 -10.60
C ASP A 44 11.51 -8.26 -10.90
N LEU A 45 10.93 -7.58 -9.92
CA LEU A 45 10.49 -6.18 -10.05
C LEU A 45 11.68 -5.21 -10.12
N ARG A 46 12.75 -5.49 -9.36
CA ARG A 46 14.01 -4.73 -9.37
C ARG A 46 14.71 -4.84 -10.72
N ASP A 47 14.90 -6.05 -11.21
CA ASP A 47 15.56 -6.32 -12.49
C ASP A 47 14.74 -5.74 -13.65
N ALA A 48 13.41 -5.81 -13.59
CA ALA A 48 12.53 -5.15 -14.55
C ALA A 48 12.60 -3.61 -14.49
N ALA A 49 12.91 -3.01 -13.34
CA ALA A 49 13.17 -1.57 -13.24
C ALA A 49 14.52 -1.19 -13.87
N ASP A 50 15.56 -1.96 -13.57
CA ASP A 50 16.93 -1.74 -14.05
C ASP A 50 17.07 -1.99 -15.56
N GLU A 51 16.42 -3.02 -16.10
CA GLU A 51 16.35 -3.26 -17.55
C GLU A 51 15.61 -2.13 -18.26
N ARG A 52 14.45 -1.68 -17.74
CA ARG A 52 13.72 -0.55 -18.32
C ARG A 52 14.53 0.74 -18.28
N TRP A 53 15.31 0.97 -17.21
CA TRP A 53 16.24 2.09 -17.14
C TRP A 53 17.33 1.98 -18.21
N ARG A 54 18.06 0.85 -18.27
CA ARG A 54 19.11 0.62 -19.28
C ARG A 54 18.57 0.78 -20.71
N ALA A 55 17.46 0.12 -21.04
CA ALA A 55 16.80 0.21 -22.33
C ALA A 55 16.38 1.64 -22.71
N ALA A 56 15.93 2.47 -21.76
CA ALA A 56 15.55 3.86 -22.01
C ALA A 56 16.72 4.79 -22.38
N TRP A 57 17.98 4.34 -22.22
CA TRP A 57 19.19 5.06 -22.63
C TRP A 57 19.92 4.44 -23.84
N VAL A 58 19.47 3.29 -24.36
CA VAL A 58 19.98 2.70 -25.62
C VAL A 58 19.64 3.61 -26.81
N GLY A 59 20.57 3.75 -27.75
CA GLY A 59 20.41 4.62 -28.93
C GLY A 59 20.65 6.09 -28.59
N HIS A 60 21.91 6.46 -28.37
CA HIS A 60 22.34 7.82 -28.05
C HIS A 60 21.69 8.87 -28.98
N ARG A 61 21.07 9.88 -28.37
CA ARG A 61 20.66 11.13 -29.01
C ARG A 61 21.32 12.27 -28.22
N PRO A 62 21.77 13.35 -28.89
CA PRO A 62 22.53 14.41 -28.25
C PRO A 62 21.76 15.05 -27.09
N GLU A 63 22.50 15.46 -26.07
CA GLU A 63 22.00 15.83 -24.73
C GLU A 63 21.04 17.01 -24.73
N ASN A 64 21.12 17.86 -25.76
CA ASN A 64 20.31 19.07 -25.96
C ASN A 64 18.85 18.79 -26.37
N ARG A 65 18.22 17.74 -25.82
CA ARG A 65 16.81 17.37 -26.06
C ARG A 65 16.08 17.06 -24.75
N ARG A 66 14.87 17.66 -24.61
CA ARG A 66 13.92 17.42 -23.51
C ARG A 66 13.82 15.93 -23.17
N ILE A 67 14.00 15.61 -21.89
CA ILE A 67 14.09 14.23 -21.40
C ILE A 67 12.85 13.43 -21.78
N SER A 68 13.07 12.31 -22.46
CA SER A 68 12.02 11.51 -23.06
C SER A 68 11.19 10.77 -22.01
N TYR A 69 9.89 10.61 -22.29
CA TYR A 69 8.93 9.96 -21.40
C TYR A 69 9.40 8.59 -20.85
N PRO A 70 9.96 7.66 -21.65
CA PRO A 70 10.41 6.35 -21.13
C PRO A 70 11.48 6.44 -20.04
N LYS A 71 12.38 7.44 -20.11
CA LYS A 71 13.43 7.65 -19.10
C LYS A 71 12.83 8.07 -17.75
N LYS A 72 11.83 8.96 -17.77
CA LYS A 72 11.12 9.36 -16.54
C LYS A 72 10.33 8.20 -15.95
N SER A 73 9.60 7.44 -16.78
CA SER A 73 8.83 6.28 -16.34
C SER A 73 9.71 5.18 -15.74
N ALA A 74 10.89 4.90 -16.31
CA ALA A 74 11.84 3.93 -15.76
C ALA A 74 12.39 4.32 -14.37
N ALA A 75 12.67 5.61 -14.13
CA ALA A 75 13.05 6.08 -12.80
C ALA A 75 11.92 5.89 -11.78
N ILE A 76 10.67 6.20 -12.16
CA ILE A 76 9.49 5.97 -11.31
C ILE A 76 9.26 4.49 -10.99
N ILE A 77 9.53 3.58 -11.93
CA ILE A 77 9.44 2.14 -11.68
C ILE A 77 10.50 1.68 -10.65
N SER A 78 11.65 2.37 -10.59
CA SER A 78 12.67 2.16 -9.54
C SER A 78 12.16 2.61 -8.16
N VAL A 79 11.39 3.71 -8.09
CA VAL A 79 10.69 4.17 -6.85
C VAL A 79 9.67 3.14 -6.37
N VAL A 80 8.87 2.57 -7.28
CA VAL A 80 7.88 1.54 -6.91
C VAL A 80 8.56 0.29 -6.35
N ALA A 81 9.71 -0.12 -6.91
CA ALA A 81 10.51 -1.21 -6.37
C ALA A 81 11.06 -0.90 -4.96
N ASP A 82 11.58 0.30 -4.73
CA ASP A 82 12.06 0.72 -3.40
C ASP A 82 10.94 0.76 -2.36
N ILE A 83 9.77 1.29 -2.71
CA ILE A 83 8.60 1.31 -1.82
C ILE A 83 8.13 -0.11 -1.48
N VAL A 84 8.14 -1.05 -2.45
CA VAL A 84 7.77 -2.45 -2.20
C VAL A 84 8.79 -3.17 -1.30
N ASP A 85 10.09 -2.92 -1.48
CA ASP A 85 11.13 -3.47 -0.60
C ASP A 85 11.03 -2.93 0.82
N TRP A 86 10.78 -1.62 0.98
CA TRP A 86 10.59 -0.97 2.28
C TRP A 86 9.35 -1.50 3.02
N LEU A 87 8.21 -1.61 2.31
CA LEU A 87 6.98 -2.20 2.85
C LEU A 87 7.17 -3.67 3.26
N ALA A 88 7.98 -4.43 2.53
CA ALA A 88 8.32 -5.80 2.89
C ALA A 88 9.15 -5.85 4.18
N ALA A 89 10.23 -5.05 4.26
CA ALA A 89 11.09 -5.01 5.45
C ALA A 89 10.30 -4.65 6.73
N ASP A 90 9.37 -3.68 6.65
CA ASP A 90 8.47 -3.35 7.76
C ASP A 90 7.54 -4.53 8.12
N TYR A 91 6.98 -5.25 7.13
CA TYR A 91 6.14 -6.43 7.36
C TYR A 91 6.88 -7.56 8.08
N GLU A 92 8.16 -7.76 7.76
CA GLU A 92 8.98 -8.80 8.40
C GLU A 92 9.26 -8.49 9.87
N ILE A 93 9.40 -7.21 10.23
CA ILE A 93 9.63 -6.76 11.60
C ILE A 93 8.33 -6.70 12.41
N HIS A 94 7.22 -6.26 11.81
CA HIS A 94 5.98 -5.95 12.53
C HIS A 94 4.80 -6.90 12.22
N GLY A 95 4.53 -7.22 10.95
CA GLY A 95 3.32 -7.94 10.52
C GLY A 95 3.33 -9.45 10.81
N ARG A 96 4.49 -10.12 10.77
CA ARG A 96 4.60 -11.57 11.05
C ARG A 96 4.10 -11.96 12.46
N SER A 97 4.14 -11.04 13.43
CA SER A 97 3.66 -11.27 14.79
C SER A 97 2.12 -11.26 14.90
N THR A 98 1.45 -10.45 14.08
CA THR A 98 -0.03 -10.35 14.07
C THR A 98 -0.68 -11.53 13.35
N ASP A 99 -0.16 -11.95 12.19
CA ASP A 99 -0.67 -13.13 11.46
C ASP A 99 -0.57 -14.41 12.30
N SER A 100 0.56 -14.61 12.96
CA SER A 100 0.80 -15.79 13.82
C SER A 100 -0.22 -15.90 14.96
N ARG A 101 -0.63 -14.77 15.54
CA ARG A 101 -1.69 -14.72 16.57
C ARG A 101 -3.07 -14.97 15.97
N ARG A 102 -3.36 -14.38 14.81
CA ARG A 102 -4.65 -14.54 14.12
C ARG A 102 -4.93 -16.00 13.75
N SER A 103 -3.99 -16.65 13.08
CA SER A 103 -4.13 -18.07 12.69
C SER A 103 -4.26 -19.01 13.90
N SER A 104 -3.61 -18.67 15.02
CA SER A 104 -3.77 -19.39 16.29
C SER A 104 -5.15 -19.19 16.93
N GLY A 105 -5.74 -18.00 16.79
CA GLY A 105 -7.06 -17.68 17.32
C GLY A 105 -8.21 -18.29 16.51
N GLU A 106 -8.15 -18.22 15.17
CA GLU A 106 -9.17 -18.79 14.29
C GLU A 106 -9.28 -20.32 14.50
N ARG A 107 -8.14 -21.03 14.61
CA ARG A 107 -8.11 -22.48 14.95
C ARG A 107 -8.59 -22.82 16.36
N ALA A 108 -8.54 -21.88 17.30
CA ALA A 108 -9.07 -22.08 18.65
C ALA A 108 -10.61 -21.94 18.68
N ALA A 109 -11.19 -21.16 17.76
CA ALA A 109 -12.64 -21.03 17.63
C ALA A 109 -13.28 -22.25 16.94
N GLU A 110 -12.65 -22.79 15.89
CA GLU A 110 -13.15 -23.97 15.13
C GLU A 110 -13.22 -25.28 15.95
N HIS A 111 -12.70 -25.30 17.19
CA HIS A 111 -12.72 -26.48 18.07
C HIS A 111 -13.70 -26.40 19.25
N VAL A 112 -14.58 -25.38 19.31
CA VAL A 112 -15.51 -25.16 20.44
C VAL A 112 -16.99 -25.26 20.02
N GLU A 113 -17.28 -25.94 18.92
CA GLU A 113 -18.60 -26.50 18.55
C GLU A 113 -18.33 -27.81 17.77
N THR A 114 -18.98 -28.96 18.00
CA THR A 114 -20.12 -29.28 18.88
C THR A 114 -19.85 -30.56 19.70
N ALA A 115 -20.35 -30.60 20.93
CA ALA A 115 -20.41 -31.82 21.75
C ALA A 115 -21.84 -32.00 22.30
N GLY A 116 -22.74 -32.46 21.44
CA GLY A 116 -24.06 -32.94 21.86
C GLY A 116 -23.96 -34.37 22.42
N PRO A 117 -24.79 -34.73 23.42
CA PRO A 117 -24.95 -36.12 23.83
C PRO A 117 -25.75 -36.92 22.78
N ASP A 118 -25.86 -38.23 23.03
CA ASP A 118 -26.69 -39.20 22.31
C ASP A 118 -26.28 -39.50 20.86
N ASP A 119 -25.41 -40.50 20.67
CA ASP A 119 -25.95 -41.79 20.20
C ASP A 119 -25.05 -43.01 20.57
N LEU A 120 -25.67 -44.15 20.87
CA LEU A 120 -25.00 -45.40 21.25
C LEU A 120 -25.62 -46.61 20.52
N ALA A 121 -25.15 -46.92 19.31
CA ALA A 121 -25.51 -48.18 18.63
C ALA A 121 -24.41 -48.72 17.69
N ALA A 122 -24.24 -50.04 17.79
CA ALA A 122 -23.22 -50.88 17.15
C ALA A 122 -23.13 -50.83 15.61
N GLN A 123 -21.92 -51.13 15.11
CA GLN A 123 -21.70 -52.37 14.35
C GLN A 123 -20.24 -52.85 14.38
N SER A 124 -20.04 -54.15 14.16
CA SER A 124 -18.77 -54.89 14.32
C SER A 124 -18.51 -55.83 13.12
N ALA A 125 -17.27 -56.36 13.03
CA ALA A 125 -16.80 -57.41 12.09
C ALA A 125 -16.63 -56.94 10.60
N ALA A 126 -15.77 -57.51 9.73
CA ALA A 126 -14.65 -58.51 9.81
C ALA A 126 -13.90 -58.55 8.44
N SER A 127 -12.72 -59.16 8.20
CA SER A 127 -11.54 -59.54 9.01
C SER A 127 -10.41 -60.09 8.09
N GLY A 128 -9.13 -59.82 8.40
CA GLY A 128 -7.93 -60.37 7.71
C GLY A 128 -6.71 -59.44 7.86
N GLN A 129 -5.50 -59.81 8.32
CA GLN A 129 -4.58 -60.93 7.97
C GLN A 129 -3.99 -60.79 6.53
N SER A 130 -2.69 -60.99 6.23
CA SER A 130 -1.47 -61.35 7.01
C SER A 130 -0.21 -61.21 6.09
N SER A 131 1.08 -61.17 6.52
CA SER A 131 1.73 -60.93 7.83
C SER A 131 3.29 -60.96 7.71
N LEU A 132 4.01 -60.33 8.66
CA LEU A 132 5.41 -60.59 9.11
C LEU A 132 6.65 -60.12 8.32
N GLN A 133 7.68 -59.79 9.14
CA GLN A 133 9.15 -59.69 8.95
C GLN A 133 9.79 -58.29 8.84
N ALA A 134 11.01 -58.02 9.35
CA ALA A 134 11.70 -58.32 10.62
C ALA A 134 13.18 -57.86 10.52
N SER A 135 13.85 -57.57 11.66
CA SER A 135 15.31 -57.28 11.78
C SER A 135 15.81 -55.90 11.27
N ALA A 136 16.87 -55.28 11.83
CA ALA A 136 17.53 -55.44 13.14
C ALA A 136 18.53 -54.29 13.46
N LEU A 137 18.68 -53.98 14.77
CA LEU A 137 19.88 -53.49 15.49
C LEU A 137 20.52 -52.11 15.18
N GLY A 138 21.05 -51.49 16.25
CA GLY A 138 21.99 -50.35 16.25
C GLY A 138 21.36 -48.96 16.46
N ASP A 139 21.85 -48.07 17.33
CA ASP A 139 22.79 -48.27 18.45
C ASP A 139 22.60 -47.14 19.51
N THR A 140 23.11 -47.31 20.73
CA THR A 140 22.85 -46.38 21.86
C THR A 140 23.93 -45.33 22.09
N ALA A 141 23.53 -44.06 22.22
CA ALA A 141 24.37 -42.98 22.75
C ALA A 141 23.57 -42.08 23.72
N ALA A 142 24.21 -41.62 24.80
CA ALA A 142 23.53 -41.01 25.95
C ALA A 142 23.17 -39.53 25.78
N ARG A 143 22.07 -39.10 26.41
CA ARG A 143 21.56 -37.72 26.43
C ARG A 143 21.42 -37.18 27.86
N PRO A 144 22.24 -36.22 28.30
CA PRO A 144 22.05 -35.50 29.57
C PRO A 144 20.77 -34.62 29.57
N PRO A 145 20.24 -34.23 30.76
CA PRO A 145 18.91 -33.66 30.89
C PRO A 145 18.81 -32.17 30.52
N ALA A 146 17.59 -31.71 30.28
CA ALA A 146 17.31 -30.34 29.87
C ALA A 146 17.19 -29.37 31.06
N ALA A 147 17.98 -28.31 31.05
CA ALA A 147 17.66 -27.08 31.77
C ALA A 147 16.58 -26.30 30.99
N LYS A 148 15.32 -26.39 31.41
CA LYS A 148 14.22 -25.59 30.85
C LYS A 148 14.23 -24.18 31.43
N GLU A 149 15.17 -23.35 31.02
CA GLU A 149 15.18 -21.92 31.35
C GLU A 149 14.14 -21.17 30.50
N SER A 150 12.87 -21.45 30.80
CA SER A 150 11.70 -20.86 30.14
C SER A 150 11.52 -19.41 30.59
N SER A 151 12.37 -18.52 30.09
CA SER A 151 12.26 -17.07 30.27
C SER A 151 11.03 -16.53 29.54
N ARG A 152 9.85 -16.78 30.13
CA ARG A 152 8.60 -16.08 29.82
C ARG A 152 8.72 -14.68 30.40
N VAL A 153 9.33 -13.78 29.63
CA VAL A 153 9.18 -12.34 29.84
C VAL A 153 7.68 -12.06 29.90
N ALA A 154 7.18 -11.67 31.08
CA ALA A 154 5.78 -11.39 31.25
C ALA A 154 5.42 -10.18 30.37
N ALA A 155 4.50 -10.38 29.43
CA ALA A 155 3.97 -9.27 28.65
C ALA A 155 3.32 -8.28 29.61
N GLY A 156 3.80 -7.03 29.62
CA GLY A 156 3.19 -5.95 30.39
C GLY A 156 1.74 -5.67 29.95
N PRO A 157 1.00 -4.82 30.68
CA PRO A 157 -0.35 -4.44 30.30
C PRO A 157 -0.38 -3.98 28.84
N GLY A 158 -1.15 -4.69 28.02
CA GLY A 158 -0.87 -4.78 26.59
C GLY A 158 -1.07 -3.48 25.84
N GLU A 159 0.04 -2.87 25.38
CA GLU A 159 -0.02 -1.93 24.27
C GLU A 159 -0.63 -2.65 23.06
N PRO A 160 -1.65 -2.09 22.39
CA PRO A 160 -2.28 -2.74 21.24
C PRO A 160 -1.24 -2.98 20.13
N PRO A 161 -1.31 -4.12 19.42
CA PRO A 161 -0.31 -4.46 18.42
C PRO A 161 -0.25 -3.38 17.34
N ARG A 162 0.93 -2.78 17.16
CA ARG A 162 1.17 -1.81 16.09
C ARG A 162 1.13 -2.55 14.76
N LEU A 163 0.11 -2.26 13.95
CA LEU A 163 -0.01 -2.74 12.57
C LEU A 163 1.25 -2.36 11.77
N SER A 164 1.67 -3.21 10.84
CA SER A 164 2.76 -2.88 9.91
C SER A 164 2.35 -1.73 8.99
N LEU A 165 3.33 -1.05 8.37
CA LEU A 165 3.09 -0.01 7.38
C LEU A 165 2.29 -0.56 6.18
N VAL A 166 2.57 -1.79 5.74
CA VAL A 166 1.84 -2.42 4.62
C VAL A 166 0.40 -2.79 4.98
N ASP A 167 0.11 -3.20 6.22
CA ASP A 167 -1.27 -3.38 6.70
C ASP A 167 -2.05 -2.06 6.67
N GLN A 168 -1.42 -0.95 7.02
CA GLN A 168 -2.06 0.37 7.06
C GLN A 168 -2.26 0.98 5.67
N VAL A 169 -1.33 0.72 4.74
CA VAL A 169 -1.51 1.04 3.31
C VAL A 169 -2.66 0.21 2.72
N GLU A 170 -2.77 -1.07 3.11
CA GLU A 170 -3.88 -1.93 2.72
C GLU A 170 -5.22 -1.50 3.33
N GLU A 171 -5.25 -1.11 4.62
CA GLU A 171 -6.44 -0.59 5.29
C GLU A 171 -6.95 0.69 4.63
N LEU A 172 -6.06 1.66 4.38
CA LEU A 172 -6.42 2.93 3.72
C LEU A 172 -6.87 2.72 2.25
N GLY A 173 -6.17 1.86 1.50
CA GLY A 173 -6.57 1.48 0.15
C GLY A 173 -7.95 0.78 0.13
N ASN A 174 -8.21 -0.10 1.09
CA ASN A 174 -9.53 -0.70 1.28
C ASN A 174 -10.59 0.34 1.65
N ALA A 175 -10.28 1.34 2.49
CA ALA A 175 -11.22 2.40 2.84
C ALA A 175 -11.65 3.24 1.64
N LEU A 176 -10.71 3.63 0.75
CA LEU A 176 -11.05 4.30 -0.51
C LEU A 176 -12.07 3.49 -1.34
N THR A 177 -11.86 2.18 -1.42
CA THR A 177 -12.64 1.30 -2.31
C THR A 177 -13.96 0.81 -1.71
N ASN A 178 -14.07 0.72 -0.39
CA ASN A 178 -15.22 0.12 0.32
C ASN A 178 -16.05 1.14 1.12
N VAL A 179 -15.50 2.32 1.41
CA VAL A 179 -16.18 3.43 2.11
C VAL A 179 -16.34 4.62 1.17
N VAL A 180 -15.23 5.20 0.68
CA VAL A 180 -15.27 6.47 -0.07
C VAL A 180 -16.03 6.34 -1.39
N LEU A 181 -15.79 5.28 -2.17
CA LEU A 181 -16.60 4.99 -3.37
C LEU A 181 -18.10 4.86 -3.04
N ARG A 182 -18.47 4.18 -1.95
CA ARG A 182 -19.87 3.99 -1.57
C ARG A 182 -20.53 5.29 -1.11
N ASP A 183 -19.80 6.20 -0.49
CA ASP A 183 -20.32 7.51 -0.11
C ASP A 183 -20.53 8.41 -1.35
N ILE A 184 -19.67 8.33 -2.37
CA ILE A 184 -19.92 8.95 -3.68
C ILE A 184 -21.18 8.34 -4.34
N GLU A 185 -21.33 7.02 -4.33
CA GLU A 185 -22.50 6.32 -4.87
C GLU A 185 -23.81 6.66 -4.13
N ARG A 186 -23.75 6.94 -2.82
CA ARG A 186 -24.91 7.38 -2.02
C ARG A 186 -25.25 8.85 -2.21
N ALA A 187 -24.24 9.72 -2.34
CA ALA A 187 -24.43 11.15 -2.56
C ALA A 187 -24.95 11.47 -3.97
N HIS A 188 -24.72 10.56 -4.92
CA HIS A 188 -25.25 10.68 -6.27
C HIS A 188 -26.72 10.19 -6.33
N HIS A 189 -27.64 11.06 -6.76
CA HIS A 189 -29.07 10.72 -6.88
C HIS A 189 -29.36 9.85 -8.11
N GLY A 190 -28.99 8.56 -8.03
CA GLY A 190 -29.13 7.57 -9.11
C GLY A 190 -27.78 7.00 -9.53
N PRO A 191 -27.69 6.24 -10.64
CA PRO A 191 -26.42 5.68 -11.11
C PRO A 191 -25.44 6.77 -11.55
N ILE A 192 -24.21 6.75 -11.03
CA ILE A 192 -23.13 7.67 -11.43
C ILE A 192 -22.91 7.60 -12.96
N PRO A 193 -22.87 8.73 -13.69
CA PRO A 193 -22.58 8.75 -15.13
C PRO A 193 -21.24 8.09 -15.48
N ASP A 194 -21.18 7.41 -16.63
CA ASP A 194 -19.95 6.76 -17.08
C ASP A 194 -18.82 7.77 -17.37
N THR A 195 -19.14 9.02 -17.70
CA THR A 195 -18.19 10.14 -17.76
C THR A 195 -17.54 10.37 -16.40
N THR A 196 -18.33 10.54 -15.34
CA THR A 196 -17.87 10.71 -13.95
C THR A 196 -17.05 9.50 -13.47
N LYS A 197 -17.47 8.26 -13.81
CA LYS A 197 -16.68 7.04 -13.50
C LYS A 197 -15.31 7.02 -14.19
N VAL A 198 -15.21 7.51 -15.43
CA VAL A 198 -13.93 7.59 -16.17
C VAL A 198 -13.08 8.76 -15.66
N ALA A 199 -13.67 9.89 -15.28
CA ALA A 199 -12.95 11.00 -14.65
C ALA A 199 -12.37 10.62 -13.27
N LEU A 200 -13.09 9.83 -12.47
CA LEU A 200 -12.57 9.22 -11.24
C LEU A 200 -11.42 8.23 -11.52
N ALA A 201 -11.46 7.50 -12.64
CA ALA A 201 -10.35 6.63 -13.04
C ALA A 201 -9.12 7.41 -13.54
N ASP A 202 -9.33 8.60 -14.11
CA ASP A 202 -8.31 9.52 -14.61
C ASP A 202 -7.64 10.33 -13.47
N HIS A 203 -6.58 9.76 -12.91
CA HIS A 203 -5.69 10.34 -11.88
C HIS A 203 -6.32 10.85 -10.57
N PHE A 204 -7.65 10.87 -10.40
CA PHE A 204 -8.32 11.48 -9.25
C PHE A 204 -7.80 10.99 -7.88
N TRP A 205 -7.69 9.67 -7.68
CA TRP A 205 -7.30 9.11 -6.37
C TRP A 205 -5.88 9.49 -5.93
N CYS A 206 -4.91 9.42 -6.84
CA CYS A 206 -3.54 9.84 -6.53
C CYS A 206 -3.41 11.37 -6.42
N ASP A 207 -4.30 12.13 -7.05
CA ASP A 207 -4.39 13.60 -6.89
C ASP A 207 -4.90 13.95 -5.49
N LEU A 208 -6.03 13.35 -5.10
CA LEU A 208 -6.65 13.46 -3.77
C LEU A 208 -5.65 13.11 -2.66
N LEU A 209 -4.94 12.00 -2.79
CA LEU A 209 -3.95 11.57 -1.80
C LEU A 209 -2.71 12.48 -1.80
N ALA A 210 -2.24 12.98 -2.94
CA ALA A 210 -1.09 13.90 -2.99
C ALA A 210 -1.41 15.25 -2.35
N GLN A 211 -2.57 15.84 -2.67
CA GLN A 211 -3.00 17.12 -2.07
C GLN A 211 -3.32 16.95 -0.58
N LEU A 212 -3.88 15.81 -0.16
CA LEU A 212 -4.05 15.50 1.26
C LEU A 212 -2.70 15.34 1.99
N ALA A 213 -1.72 14.66 1.39
CA ALA A 213 -0.37 14.54 1.96
C ALA A 213 0.34 15.89 2.08
N HIS A 214 0.22 16.75 1.07
CA HIS A 214 0.70 18.14 1.08
C HIS A 214 0.13 18.92 2.27
N VAL A 215 -1.20 19.06 2.32
CA VAL A 215 -1.93 19.81 3.37
C VAL A 215 -1.65 19.25 4.77
N LEU A 216 -1.58 17.92 4.94
CA LEU A 216 -1.21 17.32 6.23
C LEU A 216 0.23 17.65 6.63
N SER A 217 1.15 17.78 5.66
CA SER A 217 2.58 18.00 5.92
C SER A 217 2.99 19.46 6.13
N GLU A 218 2.27 20.43 5.56
CA GLU A 218 2.53 21.87 5.78
C GLU A 218 2.10 22.39 7.16
N GLY A 219 1.52 21.52 8.00
CA GLY A 219 1.34 21.83 9.42
C GLY A 219 0.15 22.72 9.76
N VAL A 220 -0.89 22.76 8.89
CA VAL A 220 -2.22 23.39 9.09
C VAL A 220 -2.55 23.61 10.55
N THR A 221 -2.87 24.85 10.95
CA THR A 221 -2.95 25.25 12.36
C THR A 221 -4.06 24.53 13.12
N THR A 222 -3.95 24.46 14.45
CA THR A 222 -4.98 23.83 15.31
C THR A 222 -6.37 24.47 15.12
N VAL A 223 -6.44 25.76 14.77
CA VAL A 223 -7.69 26.48 14.51
C VAL A 223 -8.35 26.03 13.21
N GLU A 224 -7.57 25.84 12.14
CA GLU A 224 -8.06 25.39 10.84
C GLU A 224 -8.58 23.95 10.87
N ARG A 225 -7.96 23.09 11.70
CA ARG A 225 -8.44 21.74 11.99
C ARG A 225 -9.81 21.77 12.69
N LEU A 226 -9.95 22.58 13.75
CA LEU A 226 -11.19 22.68 14.53
C LEU A 226 -12.34 23.36 13.76
N THR A 227 -12.01 24.25 12.81
CA THR A 227 -12.98 24.86 11.88
C THR A 227 -13.27 24.00 10.65
N GLY A 228 -12.74 22.77 10.59
CA GLY A 228 -13.06 21.78 9.57
C GLY A 228 -12.40 21.96 8.21
N LYS A 229 -11.57 23.00 8.01
CA LYS A 229 -11.15 23.52 6.69
C LYS A 229 -10.28 22.61 5.83
N VAL A 230 -9.77 21.48 6.36
CA VAL A 230 -8.85 20.60 5.62
C VAL A 230 -9.55 19.99 4.40
N PRO A 231 -10.76 19.41 4.52
CA PRO A 231 -11.61 19.09 3.40
C PRO A 231 -11.81 20.18 2.34
N GLU A 232 -12.12 21.42 2.70
CA GLU A 232 -12.30 22.51 1.73
C GLU A 232 -11.00 22.80 0.96
N LEU A 233 -9.88 22.91 1.66
CA LEU A 233 -8.57 23.18 1.05
C LEU A 233 -8.13 22.04 0.11
N VAL A 234 -8.27 20.78 0.53
CA VAL A 234 -7.96 19.63 -0.33
C VAL A 234 -8.94 19.54 -1.52
N THR A 235 -10.21 19.88 -1.33
CA THR A 235 -11.20 19.96 -2.44
C THR A 235 -10.78 21.00 -3.47
N GLN A 236 -10.37 22.20 -3.03
CA GLN A 236 -9.88 23.28 -3.89
C GLN A 236 -8.62 22.86 -4.65
N LEU A 237 -7.59 22.38 -3.96
CA LEU A 237 -6.31 21.99 -4.57
C LEU A 237 -6.45 20.85 -5.58
N VAL A 238 -7.37 19.89 -5.36
CA VAL A 238 -7.68 18.85 -6.35
C VAL A 238 -8.37 19.46 -7.58
N LEU A 239 -9.34 20.35 -7.41
CA LEU A 239 -10.01 21.01 -8.53
C LEU A 239 -9.07 21.92 -9.34
N GLU A 240 -8.10 22.56 -8.68
CA GLU A 240 -7.05 23.35 -9.31
C GLU A 240 -6.08 22.46 -10.10
N SER A 241 -5.48 21.46 -9.44
CA SER A 241 -4.53 20.55 -10.09
C SER A 241 -5.11 19.79 -11.28
N ARG A 242 -6.41 19.45 -11.25
CA ARG A 242 -7.10 18.85 -12.41
C ARG A 242 -7.24 19.81 -13.60
N ARG A 243 -7.48 21.10 -13.37
CA ARG A 243 -7.57 22.11 -14.45
C ARG A 243 -6.19 22.37 -15.07
N GLU A 244 -5.16 22.54 -14.24
CA GLU A 244 -3.79 22.81 -14.70
C GLU A 244 -3.18 21.65 -15.49
N ALA A 245 -3.52 20.40 -15.12
CA ALA A 245 -3.01 19.19 -15.75
C ALA A 245 -3.85 18.66 -16.94
N ASP A 246 -4.82 19.44 -17.44
CA ASP A 246 -5.75 19.06 -18.53
C ASP A 246 -6.40 17.68 -18.31
N ARG A 247 -6.88 17.45 -17.09
CA ARG A 247 -7.54 16.19 -16.69
C ARG A 247 -9.05 16.27 -16.94
N LEU A 248 -9.70 15.11 -17.03
CA LEU A 248 -11.15 15.06 -17.21
C LEU A 248 -11.84 15.83 -16.07
N PRO A 249 -12.77 16.77 -16.38
CA PRO A 249 -13.47 17.52 -15.37
C PRO A 249 -14.28 16.57 -14.47
N LEU A 250 -14.33 16.90 -13.19
CA LEU A 250 -15.08 16.15 -12.19
C LEU A 250 -15.92 17.14 -11.38
N GLU A 251 -17.16 16.78 -11.12
CA GLU A 251 -18.14 17.65 -10.46
C GLU A 251 -17.70 17.93 -9.01
N GLU A 252 -17.77 19.19 -8.57
CA GLU A 252 -17.24 19.60 -7.26
C GLU A 252 -17.86 18.79 -6.11
N PHE A 253 -19.14 18.45 -6.16
CA PHE A 253 -19.79 17.64 -5.12
C PHE A 253 -19.22 16.22 -5.04
N VAL A 254 -18.70 15.66 -6.14
CA VAL A 254 -18.05 14.34 -6.16
C VAL A 254 -16.68 14.42 -5.47
N VAL A 255 -15.89 15.46 -5.80
CA VAL A 255 -14.61 15.73 -5.12
C VAL A 255 -14.84 15.95 -3.62
N ARG A 256 -15.76 16.86 -3.26
CA ARG A 256 -16.07 17.24 -1.88
C ARG A 256 -16.60 16.06 -1.07
N THR A 257 -17.46 15.21 -1.66
CA THR A 257 -17.93 13.96 -1.03
C THR A 257 -16.77 13.00 -0.75
N ALA A 258 -15.90 12.78 -1.74
CA ALA A 258 -14.77 11.87 -1.60
C ALA A 258 -13.77 12.34 -0.52
N VAL A 259 -13.44 13.64 -0.53
CA VAL A 259 -12.56 14.26 0.47
C VAL A 259 -13.18 14.14 1.88
N ASN A 260 -14.45 14.48 2.04
CA ASN A 260 -15.13 14.40 3.34
C ASN A 260 -15.23 12.97 3.89
N SER A 261 -15.53 11.98 3.04
CA SER A 261 -15.58 10.57 3.45
C SER A 261 -14.19 10.06 3.87
N LEU A 262 -13.15 10.35 3.08
CA LEU A 262 -11.76 10.01 3.40
C LEU A 262 -11.30 10.67 4.71
N TRP A 263 -11.55 11.97 4.86
CA TRP A 263 -11.21 12.73 6.06
C TRP A 263 -11.90 12.19 7.32
N LYS A 264 -13.21 11.90 7.23
CA LYS A 264 -13.98 11.28 8.30
C LYS A 264 -13.47 9.89 8.66
N HIS A 265 -13.09 9.09 7.67
CA HIS A 265 -12.51 7.77 7.94
C HIS A 265 -11.17 7.89 8.69
N LEU A 266 -10.29 8.80 8.25
CA LEU A 266 -9.02 9.08 8.93
C LEU A 266 -9.24 9.53 10.38
N THR A 267 -10.11 10.51 10.64
CA THR A 267 -10.33 10.99 12.02
C THR A 267 -10.91 9.94 12.97
N VAL A 268 -11.65 8.94 12.46
CA VAL A 268 -12.15 7.81 13.26
C VAL A 268 -11.04 6.83 13.67
N LEU A 269 -10.00 6.63 12.85
CA LEU A 269 -8.90 5.71 13.16
C LEU A 269 -7.95 6.21 14.27
N MET A 270 -8.11 7.46 14.75
CA MET A 270 -7.07 8.16 15.50
C MET A 270 -7.59 8.89 16.76
N PRO A 271 -7.91 8.16 17.84
CA PRO A 271 -8.32 8.75 19.13
C PRO A 271 -7.20 9.49 19.88
N PHE A 272 -5.95 9.45 19.41
CA PHE A 272 -4.79 10.03 20.11
C PHE A 272 -3.96 10.98 19.22
N GLY A 273 -4.05 12.29 19.53
CA GLY A 273 -3.02 13.30 19.22
C GLY A 273 -2.70 13.59 17.74
N TRP A 274 -3.10 14.78 17.25
CA TRP A 274 -2.83 15.25 15.88
C TRP A 274 -1.38 15.09 15.40
N LEU A 275 -0.39 15.33 16.26
CA LEU A 275 1.02 15.26 15.88
C LEU A 275 1.49 13.82 15.59
N VAL A 276 0.86 12.83 16.22
CA VAL A 276 1.06 11.39 15.94
C VAL A 276 0.36 11.02 14.64
N LEU A 277 -0.87 11.52 14.44
CA LEU A 277 -1.63 11.40 13.19
C LEU A 277 -0.80 11.82 11.98
N VAL A 278 -0.26 13.05 11.95
CA VAL A 278 0.50 13.53 10.78
C VAL A 278 1.73 12.66 10.53
N LYS A 279 2.54 12.40 11.56
CA LYS A 279 3.77 11.60 11.43
C LYS A 279 3.51 10.16 10.97
N ARG A 280 2.38 9.56 11.37
CA ARG A 280 2.00 8.18 11.02
C ARG A 280 1.31 8.09 9.66
N MET A 281 0.32 8.93 9.40
CA MET A 281 -0.54 8.80 8.21
C MET A 281 0.05 9.42 6.94
N VAL A 282 0.88 10.47 7.03
CA VAL A 282 1.44 11.09 5.82
C VAL A 282 2.28 10.10 5.00
N PRO A 283 3.20 9.29 5.58
CA PRO A 283 3.89 8.24 4.84
C PRO A 283 2.94 7.25 4.13
N ILE A 284 1.87 6.79 4.83
CA ILE A 284 0.86 5.87 4.29
C ILE A 284 0.14 6.49 3.09
N VAL A 285 -0.33 7.73 3.23
CA VAL A 285 -1.01 8.49 2.16
C VAL A 285 -0.08 8.71 0.97
N ARG A 286 1.20 9.06 1.19
CA ARG A 286 2.21 9.24 0.14
C ARG A 286 2.50 7.94 -0.62
N VAL A 287 2.72 6.85 0.09
CA VAL A 287 2.92 5.51 -0.51
C VAL A 287 1.72 5.14 -1.38
N LEU A 288 0.50 5.27 -0.84
CA LEU A 288 -0.72 4.93 -1.58
C LEU A 288 -0.91 5.85 -2.80
N ALA A 289 -0.59 7.16 -2.71
CA ALA A 289 -0.64 8.07 -3.84
C ALA A 289 0.28 7.64 -4.99
N VAL A 290 1.53 7.25 -4.68
CA VAL A 290 2.50 6.77 -5.68
C VAL A 290 2.02 5.46 -6.32
N LEU A 291 1.61 4.48 -5.49
CA LEU A 291 1.18 3.16 -5.96
C LEU A 291 -0.16 3.17 -6.74
N MET A 292 -1.00 4.20 -6.55
CA MET A 292 -2.25 4.40 -7.31
C MET A 292 -2.09 5.24 -8.58
N CYS A 293 -0.96 5.95 -8.72
CA CYS A 293 -0.74 6.85 -9.84
C CYS A 293 -0.26 6.09 -11.09
N LYS A 294 -0.93 6.37 -12.22
CA LYS A 294 -0.79 5.61 -13.47
C LYS A 294 0.40 6.05 -14.32
N ALA A 295 0.84 7.28 -14.06
CA ALA A 295 1.96 7.95 -14.70
C ALA A 295 2.52 9.02 -13.73
N PRO A 296 3.18 8.64 -12.62
CA PRO A 296 3.74 9.59 -11.65
C PRO A 296 4.67 10.61 -12.32
N GLU A 297 5.43 10.21 -13.34
CA GLU A 297 6.28 11.08 -14.16
C GLU A 297 5.54 12.14 -14.99
N ARG A 298 4.20 12.15 -14.95
CA ARG A 298 3.30 13.16 -15.53
C ARG A 298 2.41 13.83 -14.47
N HIS A 299 2.67 13.60 -13.19
CA HIS A 299 1.85 14.08 -12.08
C HIS A 299 2.73 14.81 -11.04
N GLU A 300 3.01 16.08 -11.30
CA GLU A 300 3.91 16.90 -10.50
C GLU A 300 3.58 16.89 -9.00
N ALA A 301 2.29 16.98 -8.62
CA ALA A 301 1.86 16.87 -7.22
C ALA A 301 2.23 15.52 -6.55
N VAL A 302 2.13 14.38 -7.25
CA VAL A 302 2.57 13.08 -6.72
C VAL A 302 4.09 13.02 -6.59
N VAL A 303 4.83 13.66 -7.51
CA VAL A 303 6.29 13.72 -7.43
C VAL A 303 6.73 14.60 -6.25
N ARG A 304 6.30 15.87 -6.20
CA ARG A 304 6.69 16.84 -5.16
C ARG A 304 6.16 16.49 -3.76
N TYR A 305 4.92 16.02 -3.64
CA TYR A 305 4.29 15.81 -2.32
C TYR A 305 4.34 14.35 -1.84
N CYS A 306 4.75 13.40 -2.68
CA CYS A 306 4.80 11.98 -2.30
C CYS A 306 6.13 11.28 -2.63
N VAL A 307 6.73 11.45 -3.81
CA VAL A 307 8.02 10.81 -4.14
C VAL A 307 9.18 11.52 -3.44
N ASP A 308 9.31 12.83 -3.61
CA ASP A 308 10.37 13.67 -3.02
C ASP A 308 10.43 13.51 -1.49
N PRO A 309 9.30 13.58 -0.73
CA PRO A 309 9.34 13.42 0.73
C PRO A 309 9.40 11.96 1.21
N LEU A 310 9.53 10.98 0.29
CA LEU A 310 9.87 9.59 0.60
C LEU A 310 11.35 9.28 0.29
N ALA A 311 12.16 10.27 -0.12
CA ALA A 311 13.58 10.14 -0.46
C ALA A 311 14.40 9.26 0.49
N GLY A 312 14.22 9.41 1.82
CA GLY A 312 14.93 8.63 2.83
C GLY A 312 14.60 7.12 2.87
N GLN A 313 13.64 6.65 2.06
CA GLN A 313 13.28 5.24 1.87
C GLN A 313 13.69 4.72 0.47
N LEU A 314 14.31 5.57 -0.36
CA LEU A 314 14.75 5.24 -1.72
C LEU A 314 16.25 4.94 -1.74
N ARG A 315 16.66 3.98 -2.57
CA ARG A 315 18.08 3.66 -2.78
C ARG A 315 18.77 4.81 -3.51
N GLU A 316 20.04 5.07 -3.23
CA GLU A 316 20.81 6.16 -3.87
C GLU A 316 20.77 6.11 -5.40
N GLU A 317 20.80 4.90 -5.98
CA GLU A 317 20.64 4.73 -7.43
C GLU A 317 19.27 5.25 -7.93
N THR A 318 18.18 4.98 -7.21
CA THR A 318 16.86 5.53 -7.53
C THR A 318 16.84 7.05 -7.40
N LYS A 319 17.47 7.63 -6.36
CA LYS A 319 17.59 9.10 -6.21
C LYS A 319 18.34 9.72 -7.39
N ARG A 320 19.48 9.16 -7.80
CA ARG A 320 20.23 9.62 -8.99
C ARG A 320 19.42 9.49 -10.28
N ARG A 321 18.66 8.40 -10.45
CA ARG A 321 17.73 8.24 -11.60
C ARG A 321 16.65 9.31 -11.61
N LEU A 322 16.05 9.58 -10.45
CA LEU A 322 15.02 10.60 -10.24
C LEU A 322 15.55 12.00 -10.56
N LEU A 323 16.62 12.46 -9.90
CA LEU A 323 17.23 13.77 -10.14
C LEU A 323 17.56 13.97 -11.62
N LYS A 324 18.18 12.95 -12.25
CA LYS A 324 18.56 12.98 -13.68
C LYS A 324 17.37 13.16 -14.66
N VAL A 325 16.12 12.91 -14.25
CA VAL A 325 14.95 12.96 -15.16
C VAL A 325 13.76 13.79 -14.65
N LEU A 326 13.76 14.16 -13.37
CA LEU A 326 12.68 14.85 -12.66
C LEU A 326 13.19 15.91 -11.66
N GLY A 327 14.50 16.20 -11.58
CA GLY A 327 15.10 17.15 -10.61
C GLY A 327 14.34 18.47 -10.48
N ASN A 328 13.87 19.03 -11.60
CA ASN A 328 13.04 20.24 -11.64
C ASN A 328 11.68 20.18 -10.88
N TRP A 329 11.33 19.04 -10.27
CA TRP A 329 10.16 18.81 -9.41
C TRP A 329 10.53 18.31 -8.00
N LEU A 330 11.82 18.08 -7.70
CA LEU A 330 12.33 17.35 -6.53
C LEU A 330 13.11 18.28 -5.60
N THR A 331 12.37 19.07 -4.84
CA THR A 331 12.88 20.15 -3.97
C THR A 331 13.62 19.69 -2.72
N GLY A 332 13.36 18.48 -2.21
CA GLY A 332 13.99 17.92 -1.02
C GLY A 332 15.23 17.07 -1.33
N LEU A 333 15.23 16.36 -2.46
CA LEU A 333 16.38 15.56 -2.89
C LEU A 333 17.62 16.39 -3.23
N GLU A 334 17.46 17.62 -3.73
CA GLU A 334 18.60 18.49 -4.11
C GLU A 334 19.40 19.00 -2.91
N GLY A 335 18.83 19.03 -1.70
CA GLY A 335 19.50 19.56 -0.49
C GLY A 335 20.20 18.51 0.38
N HIS A 336 20.15 17.21 0.01
CA HIS A 336 20.58 16.13 0.92
C HIS A 336 22.04 15.68 0.75
N ASP A 337 22.70 16.08 -0.33
CA ASP A 337 24.11 15.73 -0.62
C ASP A 337 25.11 16.67 0.11
N ASP A 338 24.69 17.91 0.45
CA ASP A 338 25.57 18.94 1.06
C ASP A 338 25.76 18.79 2.59
N GLU A 339 24.89 18.05 3.29
CA GLU A 339 24.94 17.90 4.76
C GLU A 339 25.79 16.68 5.22
N ALA A 340 26.56 16.09 4.31
CA ALA A 340 27.33 14.84 4.51
C ALA A 340 28.81 14.92 4.10
N ALA A 341 29.37 16.13 3.95
CA ALA A 341 30.73 16.41 3.50
C ALA A 341 31.57 17.19 4.55
#